data_AF-A0A964UMR7-F1
#
_entry.id   AF-A0A964UMR7-F1
#
_cell.length_a   1.000
_cell.length_b   1.000
_cell.length_c   1.000
_cell.angle_alpha   90.00
_cell.angle_beta   90.00
_cell.angle_gamma   90.00
#
_symmetry.space_group_name_H-M   'P 1'
#
loop_
_entity.id
_entity.type
_entity.pdbx_description
1 polymer ?
#
loop_
_entity_poly.entity_id
_entity_poly.type
_entity_poly.pdbx_seq_one_letter_code
_entity_poly.pdbx_strand_id
1 'polypeptide(L)'
;MVRLLPWATPDGKPCFLTSDDADSYVNKVADNIESIQLAMGSDLLDHAADLLADRKATPDQLHFLLARMTEALSDALRVAESRGDRLPEPDEERALPNDRERENNASLTDR
;
A
#
# COMPACT_ATOMS: atom_id res chain seq x y z
N MET A 1 -10.75 -3.83 -11.16
CA MET A 1 -9.66 -3.33 -10.27
C MET A 1 -8.58 -4.40 -10.16
N VAL A 2 -7.30 -4.00 -10.14
CA VAL A 2 -6.17 -4.91 -9.90
C VAL A 2 -5.52 -4.53 -8.58
N ARG A 3 -5.17 -5.53 -7.75
CA ARG A 3 -4.53 -5.32 -6.44
C ARG A 3 -3.34 -6.26 -6.27
N LEU A 4 -2.23 -5.72 -5.77
CA LEU A 4 -1.12 -6.51 -5.22
C LEU A 4 -1.52 -7.16 -3.89
N LEU A 5 -1.35 -8.48 -3.76
CA LEU A 5 -1.66 -9.18 -2.52
C LEU A 5 -0.48 -9.10 -1.52
N PRO A 6 -0.77 -9.05 -0.20
CA PRO A 6 0.25 -8.93 0.84
C PRO A 6 1.09 -10.20 1.04
N TRP A 7 0.72 -11.29 0.36
CA TRP A 7 1.51 -12.52 0.27
C TRP A 7 2.11 -12.71 -1.13
N ALA A 8 3.24 -13.41 -1.18
CA ALA A 8 3.87 -13.87 -2.40
C ALA A 8 3.44 -15.30 -2.75
N THR A 9 3.79 -15.76 -3.95
CA THR A 9 3.76 -17.20 -4.27
C THR A 9 4.79 -17.94 -3.42
N PRO A 10 4.71 -19.28 -3.32
CA PRO A 10 5.77 -20.08 -2.69
C PRO A 10 7.18 -19.82 -3.26
N ASP A 11 7.26 -19.43 -4.53
CA ASP A 11 8.52 -19.05 -5.21
C ASP A 11 8.95 -17.59 -4.95
N GLY A 12 8.26 -16.87 -4.07
CA GLY A 12 8.55 -15.49 -3.71
C GLY A 12 8.12 -14.45 -4.76
N LYS A 13 7.30 -14.82 -5.74
CA LYS A 13 6.84 -13.88 -6.78
C LYS A 13 5.64 -13.07 -6.29
N PRO A 14 5.52 -11.79 -6.70
CA PRO A 14 4.33 -10.99 -6.41
C PRO A 14 3.04 -11.65 -6.93
N CYS A 15 2.00 -11.63 -6.10
CA CYS A 15 0.66 -12.09 -6.47
C CYS A 15 -0.28 -10.91 -6.73
N PHE A 16 -1.06 -10.98 -7.81
CA PHE A 16 -2.06 -9.96 -8.15
C PHE A 16 -3.47 -10.56 -8.18
N LEU A 17 -4.44 -9.80 -7.69
CA LEU A 17 -5.86 -10.12 -7.76
C LEU A 17 -6.54 -9.15 -8.72
N THR A 18 -7.24 -9.68 -9.73
CA THR A 18 -8.18 -8.91 -10.54
C THR A 18 -9.60 -9.17 -10.03
N SER A 19 -10.30 -8.11 -9.64
CA SER A 19 -11.70 -8.20 -9.20
C SER A 19 -12.49 -7.00 -9.69
N ASP A 20 -13.75 -7.25 -10.05
CA ASP A 20 -14.71 -6.21 -10.43
C ASP A 20 -15.40 -5.60 -9.19
N ASP A 21 -15.20 -6.20 -8.01
CA ASP A 21 -15.80 -5.79 -6.75
C ASP A 21 -14.72 -5.49 -5.70
N ALA A 22 -14.66 -4.23 -5.26
CA ALA A 22 -13.77 -3.79 -4.20
C ALA A 22 -14.06 -4.51 -2.86
N ASP A 23 -15.31 -4.93 -2.63
CA ASP A 23 -15.77 -5.59 -1.41
C ASP A 23 -15.67 -7.13 -1.45
N SER A 24 -15.01 -7.68 -2.47
CA SER A 24 -14.84 -9.12 -2.62
C SER A 24 -14.21 -9.77 -1.38
N TYR A 25 -14.57 -11.02 -1.10
CA TYR A 25 -14.05 -11.76 0.05
C TYR A 25 -12.51 -11.78 0.11
N VAL A 26 -11.85 -11.89 -1.04
CA VAL A 26 -10.38 -11.91 -1.12
C VAL A 26 -9.78 -10.54 -0.79
N ASN A 27 -10.43 -9.43 -1.16
CA ASN A 27 -10.00 -8.09 -0.73
C ASN A 27 -10.04 -7.95 0.79
N LYS A 28 -11.12 -8.42 1.44
CA LYS A 28 -11.25 -8.39 2.91
C LYS A 28 -10.20 -9.27 3.60
N VAL A 29 -9.90 -10.44 3.03
CA VAL A 29 -8.81 -11.30 3.53
C VAL A 29 -7.46 -10.59 3.36
N ALA A 30 -7.23 -9.92 2.23
CA ALA A 30 -6.02 -9.13 2.00
C ALA A 30 -5.89 -8.00 3.03
N ASP A 31 -6.94 -7.21 3.26
CA ASP A 31 -6.94 -6.14 4.26
C ASP A 31 -6.65 -6.66 5.68
N ASN A 32 -7.24 -7.81 6.04
CA ASN A 32 -6.99 -8.44 7.33
C ASN A 32 -5.52 -8.89 7.46
N ILE A 33 -4.94 -9.48 6.42
CA ILE A 33 -3.53 -9.90 6.44
C ILE A 33 -2.59 -8.70 6.51
N GLU A 34 -2.86 -7.63 5.76
CA GLU A 34 -2.11 -6.37 5.87
C GLU A 34 -2.16 -5.84 7.32
N SER A 35 -3.33 -5.86 7.96
CA SER A 35 -3.47 -5.42 9.35
C SER A 35 -2.67 -6.28 10.33
N ILE A 36 -2.66 -7.59 10.13
CA ILE A 36 -1.89 -8.51 10.98
C ILE A 36 -0.39 -8.29 10.80
N GLN A 37 0.10 -8.13 9.57
CA GLN A 37 1.52 -7.85 9.29
C GLN A 37 1.98 -6.55 9.96
N LEU A 38 1.17 -5.48 9.86
CA LEU A 38 1.48 -4.21 10.49
C LEU A 38 1.45 -4.30 12.03
N ALA A 39 0.51 -5.06 12.60
CA ALA A 39 0.46 -5.30 14.04
C ALA A 39 1.70 -6.07 14.53
N MET A 40 2.08 -7.15 13.85
CA MET A 40 3.32 -7.89 14.17
C MET A 40 4.56 -7.02 14.05
N GLY A 41 4.60 -6.12 13.06
CA GLY A 41 5.67 -5.14 12.92
C GLY A 41 5.73 -4.16 14.10
N SER A 42 4.58 -3.71 14.60
CA SER A 42 4.48 -2.89 15.81
C SER A 42 5.01 -3.63 17.04
N ASP A 43 4.57 -4.86 17.27
CA ASP A 43 5.02 -5.69 18.39
C ASP A 43 6.55 -5.93 18.34
N LEU A 44 7.09 -6.11 17.12
CA LEU A 44 8.53 -6.27 16.91
C LEU A 44 9.30 -4.98 17.24
N LEU A 45 8.75 -3.80 16.94
CA LEU A 45 9.36 -2.52 17.28
C LEU A 45 9.45 -2.33 18.81
N ASP A 46 8.40 -2.70 19.53
CA ASP A 46 8.41 -2.67 21.00
C ASP A 46 9.49 -3.61 21.55
N HIS A 47 9.56 -4.84 21.03
CA HIS A 47 10.61 -5.78 21.40
C HIS A 47 12.03 -5.28 21.05
N ALA A 48 12.18 -4.61 19.91
CA ALA A 48 13.45 -4.01 19.50
C ALA A 48 13.90 -2.93 20.50
N ALA A 49 12.97 -2.09 20.97
CA ALA A 49 13.26 -1.05 21.95
C ALA A 49 13.74 -1.66 23.28
N ASP A 50 13.06 -2.71 23.76
CA ASP A 50 13.45 -3.42 24.97
C ASP A 50 14.83 -4.06 24.84
N LEU A 51 15.12 -4.75 23.73
CA LEU A 51 16.40 -5.42 23.50
C LEU A 51 17.55 -4.42 23.36
N LEU A 52 17.33 -3.29 22.69
CA LEU A 52 18.34 -2.23 22.55
C LEU A 52 18.64 -1.52 23.89
N ALA A 53 17.69 -1.50 24.82
CA ALA A 53 17.91 -0.96 26.16
C ALA A 53 18.71 -1.93 27.06
N ASP A 54 18.68 -3.23 26.77
CA ASP A 54 19.43 -4.23 27.54
C ASP A 54 20.92 -4.26 27.15
N ARG A 55 21.78 -3.78 28.05
CA ARG A 55 23.24 -3.80 27.89
C ARG A 55 23.85 -5.22 27.87
N LYS A 56 23.07 -6.24 28.21
CA LYS A 56 23.48 -7.65 28.17
C LYS A 56 23.07 -8.34 26.87
N ALA A 57 22.36 -7.65 25.96
CA ALA A 57 21.97 -8.19 24.67
C ALA A 57 23.20 -8.71 23.92
N THR A 58 23.12 -9.94 23.42
CA THR A 58 24.23 -10.59 22.72
C THR A 58 24.22 -10.21 21.23
N PRO A 59 25.37 -10.31 20.55
CA PRO A 59 25.43 -10.12 19.09
C PRO A 59 24.44 -11.01 18.33
N ASP A 60 24.25 -12.26 18.77
CA ASP A 60 23.32 -13.20 18.14
C ASP A 60 21.85 -12.76 18.27
N GLN A 61 21.47 -12.24 19.44
CA GLN A 61 20.13 -11.67 19.66
C GLN A 61 19.90 -10.44 18.77
N LEU A 62 20.91 -9.57 18.62
CA LEU A 62 20.84 -8.41 17.75
C LEU A 62 20.80 -8.79 16.26
N HIS A 63 21.56 -9.80 15.84
CA HIS A 63 21.50 -10.35 14.48
C HIS A 63 20.13 -10.93 14.17
N PHE A 64 19.56 -11.72 15.10
CA PHE A 64 18.22 -12.24 14.95
C PHE A 64 17.19 -11.11 14.84
N LEU A 65 17.26 -10.10 15.72
CA LEU A 65 16.38 -8.94 15.66
C LEU A 65 16.48 -8.23 14.31
N LEU A 66 17.69 -7.98 13.80
CA LEU A 66 17.88 -7.34 12.49
C LEU A 66 17.30 -8.16 11.34
N ALA A 67 17.40 -9.49 11.39
CA ALA A 67 16.77 -10.36 10.40
C ALA A 67 15.24 -10.22 10.44
N ARG A 68 14.62 -10.27 11.63
CA ARG A 68 13.18 -10.07 11.81
C ARG A 68 12.73 -8.68 11.36
N MET A 69 13.52 -7.64 11.63
CA MET A 69 13.24 -6.26 11.23
C MET A 69 13.27 -6.12 9.71
N THR A 70 14.17 -6.82 9.02
CA THR A 70 14.26 -6.82 7.56
C THR A 70 13.00 -7.45 6.93
N GLU A 71 12.52 -8.56 7.52
CA GLU A 71 11.27 -9.19 7.08
C GLU A 71 10.07 -8.26 7.29
N ALA A 72 9.91 -7.69 8.50
CA ALA A 72 8.80 -6.80 8.82
C ALA A 72 8.80 -5.52 7.96
N LEU A 73 9.97 -4.96 7.65
CA LEU A 73 10.09 -3.80 6.77
C LEU A 73 9.71 -4.15 5.32
N SER A 74 10.10 -5.33 4.84
CA SER A 74 9.72 -5.81 3.51
C SER A 74 8.20 -5.97 3.40
N ASP A 75 7.57 -6.53 4.43
CA ASP A 75 6.11 -6.64 4.53
C ASP A 75 5.45 -5.25 4.53
N ALA A 76 5.93 -4.32 5.35
CA ALA A 76 5.39 -2.96 5.41
C ALA A 76 5.49 -2.20 4.08
N LEU A 77 6.62 -2.32 3.37
CA LEU A 77 6.79 -1.74 2.04
C LEU A 77 5.81 -2.33 1.03
N ARG A 78 5.58 -3.64 1.09
CA ARG A 78 4.60 -4.32 0.22
C ARG A 78 3.17 -3.88 0.50
N VAL A 79 2.80 -3.70 1.77
CA VAL A 79 1.50 -3.15 2.16
C VAL A 79 1.36 -1.71 1.65
N ALA A 80 2.41 -0.89 1.76
CA ALA A 80 2.41 0.48 1.26
C ALA A 80 2.24 0.56 -0.26
N GLU A 81 2.96 -0.26 -1.03
CA GLU A 81 2.80 -0.39 -2.49
C GLU A 81 1.37 -0.82 -2.85
N SER A 82 0.89 -1.90 -2.22
CA SER A 82 -0.47 -2.41 -2.44
C SER A 82 -1.57 -1.38 -2.15
N ARG A 83 -1.37 -0.51 -1.15
CA ARG A 83 -2.31 0.58 -0.82
C ARG A 83 -2.17 1.76 -1.77
N GLY A 84 -0.95 2.10 -2.16
CA GLY A 84 -0.63 3.18 -3.08
C GLY A 84 -1.27 2.97 -4.46
N ASP A 85 -1.15 1.77 -5.02
CA ASP A 85 -1.76 1.41 -6.33
C ASP A 85 -3.30 1.50 -6.35
N ARG A 86 -3.94 1.59 -5.17
CA ARG A 86 -5.40 1.72 -5.03
C ARG A 86 -5.85 3.17 -4.88
N LEU A 87 -4.93 4.11 -4.67
CA LEU A 87 -5.27 5.52 -4.62
C LEU A 87 -5.53 6.02 -6.05
N PRO A 88 -6.52 6.90 -6.26
CA PRO A 88 -6.64 7.59 -7.53
C PRO A 88 -5.37 8.39 -7.78
N GLU A 89 -4.89 8.40 -9.04
CA GLU A 89 -3.91 9.39 -9.48
C GLU A 89 -4.47 10.78 -9.09
N PRO A 90 -3.68 11.67 -8.46
CA PRO A 90 -4.14 13.01 -8.15
C PRO A 90 -4.58 13.66 -9.47
N ASP A 91 -5.89 13.89 -9.59
CA ASP A 91 -6.50 14.39 -10.82
C ASP A 91 -5.73 15.62 -11.32
N GLU A 92 -5.58 15.70 -12.65
CA GLU A 92 -5.38 16.94 -13.39
C GLU A 92 -6.62 17.86 -13.22
N GLU A 93 -7.01 18.14 -11.97
CA GLU A 93 -8.27 18.76 -11.53
C GLU A 93 -8.29 20.28 -11.75
N ARG A 94 -7.64 20.77 -12.82
CA ARG A 94 -7.73 22.17 -13.25
C ARG A 94 -7.71 22.35 -14.76
N ALA A 95 -8.22 21.40 -15.54
CA ALA A 95 -8.73 21.74 -16.87
C ALA A 95 -10.23 22.07 -16.73
N LEU A 96 -10.54 23.26 -16.19
CA LEU A 96 -11.87 23.85 -16.35
C LEU A 96 -12.18 23.90 -17.87
N PRO A 97 -13.41 23.56 -18.29
CA PRO A 97 -13.78 23.64 -19.71
C PRO A 97 -13.52 25.07 -20.21
N ASN A 98 -12.73 25.19 -21.29
CA ASN A 98 -12.42 26.47 -21.93
C ASN A 98 -13.74 27.17 -22.27
N ASP A 99 -13.99 28.35 -21.68
CA ASP A 99 -15.17 29.20 -21.96
C ASP A 99 -15.33 29.58 -23.46
N ARG A 100 -14.37 29.20 -24.31
CA ARG A 100 -14.32 29.45 -25.76
C ARG A 100 -15.42 28.74 -26.57
N GLU A 101 -16.09 27.71 -26.05
CA GLU A 101 -17.18 27.06 -26.78
C GLU A 101 -18.53 27.80 -26.68
N ARG A 102 -18.70 28.74 -25.74
CA ARG A 102 -19.93 29.55 -25.64
C ARG A 102 -20.00 30.69 -26.66
N GLU A 103 -18.86 31.24 -27.07
CA GLU A 103 -18.83 32.35 -28.04
C GLU A 103 -19.03 31.88 -29.50
N ASN A 104 -18.61 30.66 -29.84
CA ASN A 104 -18.74 30.14 -31.20
C ASN A 104 -20.20 29.75 -31.55
N ASN A 105 -21.02 29.41 -30.57
CA ASN A 105 -22.43 29.04 -30.82
C ASN A 105 -23.39 30.24 -30.80
N ALA A 106 -22.98 31.37 -30.20
CA ALA A 106 -23.75 32.62 -30.22
C ALA A 106 -23.64 33.36 -31.56
N SER A 107 -22.59 33.11 -32.36
CA SER A 107 -22.44 33.69 -33.71
C SER A 107 -23.22 32.95 -34.81
N LEU A 108 -23.72 31.73 -34.57
CA LEU A 108 -24.42 30.94 -35.60
C LEU A 108 -25.95 31.11 -35.61
N THR A 109 -26.55 31.87 -34.70
CA THR A 109 -28.02 32.01 -34.61
C THR A 109 -28.58 33.32 -35.19
N ASP A 110 -27.78 34.14 -35.86
CA ASP A 110 -28.26 35.37 -36.53
C ASP A 110 -27.87 35.38 -38.02
N ARG A 111 -28.68 34.70 -38.85
CA ARG A 111 -28.73 34.92 -40.30
C ARG A 111 -29.99 34.36 -40.94
#